data_AF-A0A931L5Q7-F1
#
_entry.id   AF-A0A931L5Q7-F1
#
_cell.length_a   1.000
_cell.length_b   1.000
_cell.length_c   1.000
_cell.angle_alpha   90.00
_cell.angle_beta   90.00
_cell.angle_gamma   90.00
#
_symmetry.space_group_name_H-M   'P 1'
#
loop_
_entity.id
_entity.type
_entity.pdbx_description
1 polymer ?
#
loop_
_entity_poly.entity_id
_entity_poly.type
_entity_poly.pdbx_seq_one_letter_code
_entity_poly.pdbx_strand_id
1 'polypeptide(L)'
;MTAPRLNRPLVLEAPVRQPDGAGGYGQTWQALGTLWAQVAARTGREVADVTAPVSRVAYRITVRAAPVGAPSRPRPEQRFRDGQRILSILAVAEADTEGRWLICDAEEEIAP
;
A
#
# COMPACT_ATOMS: atom_id res chain seq x y z
N MET A 1 -19.98 -10.99 -0.05
CA MET A 1 -19.28 -9.89 0.64
C MET A 1 -20.12 -8.63 0.54
N THR A 2 -20.19 -7.83 1.61
CA THR A 2 -20.78 -6.48 1.53
C THR A 2 -19.91 -5.59 0.65
N ALA A 3 -20.53 -4.73 -0.17
CA ALA A 3 -19.79 -3.81 -1.03
C ALA A 3 -18.83 -2.92 -0.22
N PRO A 4 -17.54 -2.79 -0.60
CA PRO A 4 -16.61 -1.90 0.05
C PRO A 4 -17.04 -0.42 -0.03
N ARG A 5 -16.79 0.34 1.04
CA ARG A 5 -17.00 1.79 1.12
C ARG A 5 -15.72 2.53 0.76
N LEU A 6 -15.57 2.88 -0.52
CA LEU A 6 -14.41 3.62 -1.02
C LEU A 6 -14.49 5.11 -0.67
N ASN A 7 -14.17 5.48 0.57
CA ASN A 7 -14.34 6.82 1.08
C ASN A 7 -13.03 7.58 1.31
N ARG A 8 -11.87 6.97 1.03
CA ARG A 8 -10.56 7.60 1.19
C ARG A 8 -9.82 7.73 -0.14
N PRO A 9 -9.43 8.93 -0.57
CA PRO A 9 -8.54 9.09 -1.71
C PRO A 9 -7.10 8.85 -1.28
N LEU A 10 -6.47 7.80 -1.80
CA LEU A 10 -5.08 7.45 -1.54
C LEU A 10 -4.24 7.69 -2.79
N VAL A 11 -3.10 8.38 -2.65
CA VAL A 11 -2.14 8.50 -3.75
C VAL A 11 -1.32 7.22 -3.83
N LEU A 12 -1.35 6.53 -4.97
CA LEU A 12 -0.46 5.41 -5.25
C LEU A 12 0.89 5.95 -5.72
N GLU A 13 1.96 5.52 -5.08
CA GLU A 13 3.33 5.91 -5.42
C GLU A 13 4.18 4.69 -5.74
N ALA A 14 5.05 4.82 -6.75
CA ALA A 14 6.04 3.81 -7.10
C ALA A 14 7.46 4.28 -6.79
N PRO A 15 8.35 3.36 -6.37
CA PRO A 15 9.74 3.70 -6.15
C PRO A 15 10.44 3.93 -7.50
N VAL A 16 11.23 4.98 -7.59
CA VAL A 16 12.09 5.30 -8.73
C VAL A 16 13.52 5.32 -8.24
N ARG A 17 14.37 4.49 -8.86
CA ARG A 17 15.82 4.50 -8.60
C ARG A 17 16.46 5.59 -9.43
N GLN A 18 17.08 6.54 -8.76
CA GLN A 18 17.80 7.63 -9.40
C GLN A 18 19.30 7.50 -9.08
N PRO A 19 20.18 7.48 -10.08
CA PRO A 19 21.63 7.48 -9.83
C PRO A 19 22.02 8.69 -8.99
N ASP A 20 22.87 8.48 -7.98
CA ASP A 20 23.34 9.55 -7.09
C ASP A 20 24.57 10.31 -7.62
N GLY A 21 25.09 9.92 -8.79
CA GLY A 21 26.28 10.51 -9.40
C GLY A 21 27.62 10.10 -8.76
N ALA A 22 27.59 9.33 -7.67
CA ALA A 22 28.77 8.82 -6.96
C ALA A 22 28.92 7.29 -7.08
N GLY A 23 28.09 6.65 -7.90
CA GLY A 23 28.10 5.20 -8.14
C GLY A 23 27.06 4.42 -7.31
N GLY A 24 26.23 5.10 -6.53
CA GLY A 24 25.07 4.55 -5.85
C GLY A 24 23.74 4.97 -6.47
N TYR A 25 22.65 4.62 -5.78
CA TYR A 25 21.28 4.93 -6.20
C TYR A 25 20.50 5.48 -5.01
N GLY A 26 19.88 6.64 -5.19
CA GLY A 26 18.81 7.12 -4.33
C GLY A 26 17.47 6.50 -4.73
N GLN A 27 16.55 6.38 -3.77
CA GLN A 27 15.16 6.01 -4.04
C GLN A 27 14.27 7.22 -3.84
N THR A 28 13.61 7.66 -4.90
CA THR A 28 12.52 8.63 -4.85
C THR A 28 11.19 7.93 -5.04
N TRP A 29 10.09 8.62 -4.75
CA TRP A 29 8.74 8.08 -4.90
C TRP A 29 7.97 8.94 -5.88
N GLN A 30 7.51 8.33 -6.97
CA GLN A 30 6.74 8.98 -8.01
C GLN A 30 5.26 8.67 -7.84
N ALA A 31 4.41 9.69 -7.81
CA ALA A 31 2.97 9.52 -7.80
C ALA A 31 2.48 8.96 -9.15
N LEU A 32 1.73 7.86 -9.10
CA LEU A 32 1.09 7.24 -10.26
C LEU A 32 -0.35 7.74 -10.47
N GLY A 33 -1.03 8.11 -9.38
CA GLY A 33 -2.40 8.61 -9.41
C GLY A 33 -3.12 8.41 -8.07
N THR A 34 -4.39 8.79 -8.02
CA THR A 34 -5.22 8.65 -6.81
C THR A 34 -6.23 7.52 -6.99
N LEU A 35 -6.28 6.60 -6.01
CA LEU A 35 -7.27 5.53 -5.92
C LEU A 35 -8.21 5.80 -4.74
N TRP A 36 -9.51 5.65 -4.97
CA TRP A 36 -10.48 5.63 -3.88
C TRP A 36 -10.49 4.26 -3.21
N ALA A 37 -10.33 4.26 -1.90
CA ALA A 37 -10.10 3.07 -1.11
C ALA A 37 -11.01 3.01 0.12
N GLN A 38 -11.34 1.78 0.54
CA GLN A 38 -11.75 1.49 1.91
C GLN A 38 -10.49 1.13 2.70
N VAL A 39 -10.25 1.79 3.83
CA VAL A 39 -9.11 1.50 4.71
C VAL A 39 -9.62 0.94 6.04
N ALA A 40 -9.19 -0.27 6.39
CA ALA A 40 -9.52 -0.91 7.66
C ALA A 40 -8.24 -1.32 8.39
N ALA A 41 -8.05 -0.86 9.62
CA ALA A 41 -6.97 -1.35 10.48
C ALA A 41 -7.23 -2.83 10.81
N ARG A 42 -6.19 -3.66 10.78
CA ARG A 42 -6.24 -5.01 11.32
C ARG A 42 -5.92 -4.93 12.80
N THR A 43 -6.76 -5.54 13.63
CA THR A 43 -6.44 -5.71 15.06
C THR A 43 -5.22 -6.61 15.15
N GLY A 44 -4.14 -6.10 15.73
CA GLY A 44 -2.89 -6.84 15.90
C GLY A 44 -3.14 -8.11 16.70
N ARG A 45 -3.03 -9.27 16.06
CA ARG A 45 -2.64 -10.47 16.78
C ARG A 45 -1.12 -10.33 16.90
N GLU A 46 -0.66 -9.85 18.05
CA GLU A 46 0.77 -9.72 18.37
C GLU A 46 1.50 -11.00 17.97
N VAL A 47 2.31 -10.93 16.92
CA VAL A 47 3.44 -11.83 16.79
C VAL A 47 4.52 -11.13 17.60
N ALA A 48 4.60 -11.51 18.88
CA ALA A 48 5.69 -11.11 19.75
C ALA A 48 6.97 -11.78 19.22
N ASP A 49 7.66 -11.11 18.30
CA ASP A 49 9.03 -11.45 17.95
C ASP A 49 9.96 -10.59 18.80
N VAL A 50 10.89 -11.25 19.50
CA VAL A 50 11.59 -10.76 20.71
C VAL A 50 12.79 -9.89 20.33
N THR A 51 12.68 -9.07 19.28
CA THR A 51 13.77 -8.16 18.91
C THR A 51 13.21 -6.89 18.24
N ALA A 52 13.02 -5.86 19.08
CA ALA A 52 12.54 -4.50 18.79
C ALA A 52 11.04 -4.33 18.47
N PRO A 53 10.21 -3.84 19.43
CA PRO A 53 8.81 -3.54 19.17
C PRO A 53 8.67 -2.17 18.50
N VAL A 54 8.93 -2.09 17.19
CA VAL A 54 8.28 -1.03 16.41
C VAL A 54 6.88 -1.56 16.12
N SER A 55 5.90 -1.13 16.93
CA SER A 55 4.50 -1.50 16.74
C SER A 55 4.00 -0.94 15.42
N ARG A 56 4.10 -1.72 14.34
CA ARG A 56 3.60 -1.35 13.02
C ARG A 56 2.13 -1.69 12.94
N VAL A 57 1.29 -0.69 12.64
CA VAL A 57 -0.14 -0.90 12.45
C VAL A 57 -0.36 -1.49 11.05
N ALA A 58 -0.92 -2.69 10.99
CA ALA A 58 -1.29 -3.34 9.74
C ALA A 58 -2.69 -2.88 9.27
N TYR A 59 -2.84 -2.70 7.96
CA TYR A 59 -4.06 -2.29 7.30
C TYR A 59 -4.46 -3.25 6.20
N ARG A 60 -5.77 -3.45 6.04
CA ARG A 60 -6.38 -3.99 4.84
C ARG A 60 -6.99 -2.83 4.07
N ILE A 61 -6.50 -2.61 2.85
CA ILE A 61 -6.94 -1.54 1.97
C ILE A 61 -7.63 -2.18 0.77
N THR A 62 -8.88 -1.79 0.50
CA THR A 62 -9.64 -2.31 -0.65
C THR A 62 -9.81 -1.21 -1.69
N VAL A 63 -9.42 -1.50 -2.93
CA VAL A 63 -9.54 -0.58 -4.08
C VAL A 63 -10.27 -1.27 -5.24
N ARG A 64 -10.72 -0.49 -6.23
CA ARG A 64 -11.21 -1.05 -7.49
C ARG A 64 -10.11 -1.86 -8.18
N ALA A 65 -10.50 -2.98 -8.77
CA ALA A 65 -9.58 -3.75 -9.60
C ALA A 65 -9.21 -3.00 -10.89
N ALA A 66 -8.03 -3.34 -11.39
CA ALA A 66 -7.53 -2.89 -12.68
C ALA A 66 -6.84 -4.10 -13.36
N PRO A 67 -6.76 -4.14 -14.70
CA PRO A 67 -6.07 -5.21 -15.41
C PRO A 67 -4.62 -5.39 -14.95
N VAL A 68 -4.10 -6.61 -15.04
CA VAL A 68 -2.68 -6.89 -14.76
C VAL A 68 -1.80 -6.03 -15.66
N GLY A 69 -0.80 -5.37 -15.08
CA GLY A 69 0.10 -4.45 -15.78
C GLY A 69 -0.42 -3.01 -15.93
N ALA A 70 -1.69 -2.73 -15.59
CA ALA A 70 -2.19 -1.36 -15.61
C ALA A 70 -1.46 -0.50 -14.54
N PRO A 71 -1.10 0.77 -14.82
CA PRO A 71 -0.44 1.65 -13.85
C PRO A 71 -1.25 1.88 -12.58
N SER A 72 -2.58 1.76 -12.67
CA SER A 72 -3.50 1.90 -11.55
C SER A 72 -3.67 0.63 -10.72
N ARG A 73 -3.10 -0.52 -11.14
CA ARG A 73 -3.12 -1.76 -10.36
C ARG A 73 -1.98 -1.72 -9.34
N PRO A 74 -2.27 -1.66 -8.02
CA PRO A 74 -1.22 -1.61 -7.01
C PRO A 74 -0.34 -2.87 -7.04
N ARG A 75 0.93 -2.75 -6.61
CA ARG A 75 1.91 -3.84 -6.60
C ARG A 75 2.74 -3.91 -5.30
N PRO A 76 3.26 -5.10 -4.92
CA PRO A 76 4.12 -5.30 -3.75
C PRO A 76 5.52 -4.67 -3.85
N GLU A 77 5.60 -3.35 -3.69
CA GLU A 77 6.81 -2.51 -3.66
C GLU A 77 6.42 -1.03 -3.71
N GLN A 78 5.18 -0.77 -4.10
CA GLN A 78 4.53 0.52 -4.09
C GLN A 78 4.02 0.86 -2.68
N ARG A 79 3.58 2.10 -2.53
CA ARG A 79 2.96 2.56 -1.28
C ARG A 79 1.74 3.42 -1.57
N PHE A 80 0.81 3.45 -0.63
CA PHE A 80 -0.24 4.45 -0.59
C PHE A 80 0.17 5.61 0.30
N ARG A 81 -0.19 6.83 -0.10
CA ARG A 81 -0.05 8.04 0.71
C ARG A 81 -1.42 8.64 1.02
N ASP A 82 -1.69 8.79 2.31
CA ASP A 82 -2.87 9.45 2.90
C ASP A 82 -2.40 10.72 3.61
N GLY A 83 -2.24 11.81 2.85
CA GLY A 83 -1.63 13.04 3.35
C GLY A 83 -0.16 12.85 3.72
N GLN A 84 0.13 12.84 5.02
CA GLN A 84 1.47 12.60 5.60
C GLN A 84 1.70 11.12 5.96
N ARG A 85 0.66 10.29 5.95
CA ARG A 85 0.76 8.88 6.32
C ARG A 85 1.19 8.07 5.11
N ILE A 86 2.17 7.20 5.31
CA ILE A 86 2.69 6.30 4.29
C ILE A 86 2.29 4.87 4.66
N LEU A 87 1.67 4.17 3.71
CA LEU A 87 1.16 2.82 3.87
C LEU A 87 1.83 1.93 2.82
N SER A 88 2.89 1.22 3.20
CA SER A 88 3.67 0.39 2.30
C SER A 88 2.95 -0.91 1.99
N ILE A 89 2.84 -1.24 0.70
CA ILE A 89 2.05 -2.38 0.20
C ILE A 89 2.90 -3.64 0.28
N LEU A 90 2.45 -4.60 1.08
CA LEU A 90 3.10 -5.91 1.26
C LEU A 90 2.62 -6.95 0.26
N ALA A 91 1.32 -6.94 -0.03
CA ALA A 91 0.70 -7.93 -0.89
C ALA A 91 -0.56 -7.35 -1.55
N VAL A 92 -0.90 -7.88 -2.72
CA VAL A 92 -2.11 -7.52 -3.47
C VAL A 92 -2.78 -8.80 -3.96
N ALA A 93 -4.09 -8.93 -3.74
CA ALA A 93 -4.89 -10.07 -4.15
C ALA A 93 -6.26 -9.64 -4.66
N GLU A 94 -6.90 -10.47 -5.49
CA GLU A 94 -8.31 -10.31 -5.85
C GLU A 94 -9.19 -10.52 -4.61
N ALA A 95 -10.15 -9.63 -4.38
CA ALA A 95 -11.01 -9.69 -3.22
C ALA A 95 -12.28 -10.51 -3.46
N ASP A 96 -12.73 -10.61 -4.71
CA ASP A 96 -13.91 -11.34 -5.13
C ASP A 96 -13.65 -12.19 -6.37
N THR A 97 -14.50 -13.19 -6.59
CA THR A 97 -14.42 -14.09 -7.76
C THR A 97 -14.75 -13.37 -9.07
N GLU A 98 -15.41 -12.22 -8.99
CA GLU A 98 -15.81 -11.42 -10.15
C GLU A 98 -14.74 -10.40 -10.55
N GLY A 99 -13.61 -10.31 -9.82
CA GLY A 99 -12.46 -9.46 -10.15
C GLY A 99 -12.78 -7.97 -10.12
N ARG A 100 -13.70 -7.53 -9.26
CA ARG A 100 -14.12 -6.12 -9.16
C ARG A 100 -13.27 -5.31 -8.19
N TRP A 101 -12.58 -6.01 -7.29
CA TRP A 101 -11.91 -5.42 -6.15
C TRP A 101 -10.56 -6.07 -5.90
N LEU A 102 -9.60 -5.26 -5.48
CA LEU A 102 -8.32 -5.73 -4.98
C LEU A 102 -8.23 -5.45 -3.48
N ILE A 103 -7.68 -6.40 -2.74
CA ILE A 103 -7.23 -6.22 -1.37
C ILE A 103 -5.72 -6.03 -1.39
N CYS A 104 -5.27 -4.94 -0.77
CA CYS A 104 -3.89 -4.67 -0.47
C CYS A 104 -3.67 -4.82 1.03
N ASP A 105 -2.69 -5.63 1.40
CA ASP A 105 -2.18 -5.68 2.77
C ASP A 105 -1.05 -4.68 2.89
N ALA A 106 -1.15 -3.78 3.86
CA ALA A 106 -0.23 -2.67 4.00
C ALA A 106 0.18 -2.42 5.46
N GLU A 107 1.33 -1.80 5.64
CA GLU A 107 1.85 -1.38 6.94
C GLU A 107 2.03 0.13 6.94
N GLU A 108 1.73 0.78 8.06
CA GLU A 108 2.10 2.19 8.22
C GLU A 108 3.60 2.32 8.49
N GLU A 109 4.29 3.07 7.61
CA GLU A 109 5.69 3.44 7.83
C GLU A 109 5.73 4.51 8.92
N ILE A 110 6.38 4.18 10.02
CA ILE A 110 6.73 5.17 11.06
C ILE A 110 8.04 5.79 10.58
N ALA A 111 7.99 7.06 10.16
CA ALA A 111 9.21 7.81 9.92
C ALA A 111 10.03 7.83 11.23
N PRO A 112 11.32 7.46 11.20
CA PRO A 112 12.20 7.52 12.37
C PRO A 112 12.44 8.97 12.85
#